data_AF-A0A556MWQ8-F1
#
_entry.id   AF-A0A556MWQ8-F1
#
_cell.length_a   1.000
_cell.length_b   1.000
_cell.length_c   1.000
_cell.angle_alpha   90.00
_cell.angle_beta   90.00
_cell.angle_gamma   90.00
#
_symmetry.space_group_name_H-M   'P 1'
#
loop_
_entity.id
_entity.type
_entity.pdbx_description
1 polymer ?
#
loop_
_entity_poly.entity_id
_entity_poly.type
_entity_poly.pdbx_seq_one_letter_code
_entity_poly.pdbx_strand_id
1 'polypeptide(L)' 'MADKHDFSGMTVNERLYVSGQSDNYRDAVKKKDLNTAIAILKTIEIGDGNIKAVLKYDGFIVEDS' A
#
# COMPACT_ATOMS: atom_id res chain seq x y z
N MET A 1 0.30 -26.69 -6.09
CA MET A 1 -0.14 -25.75 -5.03
C MET A 1 0.43 -24.42 -5.44
N ALA A 2 -0.40 -23.41 -5.68
CA ALA A 2 0.09 -22.09 -6.09
C ALA A 2 1.02 -21.56 -4.99
N ASP A 3 2.24 -21.25 -5.36
CA ASP A 3 3.27 -20.69 -4.50
C ASP A 3 2.69 -19.41 -3.89
N LYS A 4 2.31 -19.48 -2.61
CA LYS A 4 1.87 -18.32 -1.85
C LYS A 4 3.11 -17.46 -1.78
N HIS A 5 3.18 -16.39 -2.58
CA HIS A 5 4.27 -15.42 -2.49
C HIS A 5 4.27 -14.89 -1.05
N ASP A 6 5.08 -15.50 -0.20
CA ASP A 6 5.25 -15.07 1.18
C ASP A 6 5.94 -13.72 1.10
N PHE A 7 5.14 -12.65 1.14
CA PHE A 7 5.65 -11.29 1.24
C PHE A 7 6.33 -11.00 2.60
N SER A 8 6.59 -12.05 3.38
CA SER A 8 7.31 -12.02 4.65
C SER A 8 8.74 -11.50 4.41
N GLY A 9 9.11 -10.44 5.12
CA GLY A 9 10.41 -9.77 4.95
C GLY A 9 10.47 -8.73 3.82
N MET A 10 9.40 -8.56 3.03
CA MET A 10 9.33 -7.53 1.99
C MET A 10 8.69 -6.25 2.52
N THR A 11 9.27 -5.10 2.17
CA THR A 11 8.68 -3.78 2.39
C THR A 11 7.48 -3.55 1.47
N VAL A 12 6.63 -2.60 1.83
CA VAL A 12 5.42 -2.25 1.07
C VAL A 12 5.76 -1.88 -0.39
N ASN A 13 6.83 -1.11 -0.61
CA ASN A 13 7.28 -0.73 -1.94
C ASN A 13 7.69 -1.93 -2.80
N GLU A 14 8.35 -2.93 -2.21
CA GLU A 14 8.74 -4.14 -2.93
C GLU A 14 7.51 -4.97 -3.31
N ARG A 15 6.50 -5.07 -2.43
CA ARG A 15 5.23 -5.75 -2.75
C ARG A 15 4.44 -5.01 -3.83
N LEU A 16 4.42 -3.68 -3.80
CA LEU A 16 3.83 -2.86 -4.87
C LEU A 16 4.53 -3.10 -6.21
N TYR A 17 5.86 -3.25 -6.19
CA TYR A 17 6.65 -3.49 -7.40
C TYR A 17 6.37 -4.87 -7.99
N VAL A 18 6.38 -5.91 -7.15
CA VAL A 18 6.09 -7.29 -7.58
C VAL A 18 4.65 -7.44 -8.07
N SER A 19 3.69 -6.75 -7.46
CA SER A 19 2.29 -6.75 -7.89
C SER A 19 2.01 -5.89 -9.13
N GLY A 20 2.99 -5.12 -9.62
CA GLY A 20 2.81 -4.17 -10.72
C GLY A 20 1.92 -2.98 -10.38
N GLN A 21 1.61 -2.75 -9.09
CA GLN A 21 0.74 -1.67 -8.63
C GLN A 21 1.51 -0.42 -8.20
N SER A 22 2.85 -0.41 -8.25
CA SER A 22 3.67 0.75 -7.83
C SER A 22 3.28 2.05 -8.51
N ASP A 23 3.08 2.04 -9.82
CA ASP A 23 2.78 3.27 -10.56
C ASP A 23 1.36 3.76 -10.26
N ASN A 24 0.40 2.84 -10.17
CA ASN A 24 -0.98 3.13 -9.76
C ASN A 24 -1.05 3.69 -8.34
N TYR A 25 -0.28 3.12 -7.40
CA TYR A 25 -0.22 3.59 -6.02
C TYR A 25 0.34 5.01 -5.97
N ARG A 26 1.45 5.24 -6.70
CA ARG A 26 2.10 6.55 -6.73
C ARG A 26 1.21 7.61 -7.40
N ASP A 27 0.45 7.25 -8.42
CA ASP A 27 -0.53 8.12 -9.05
C ASP A 27 -1.69 8.44 -8.11
N ALA A 28 -2.21 7.44 -7.37
CA ALA A 28 -3.22 7.63 -6.34
C ALA A 28 -2.73 8.58 -5.22
N VAL A 29 -1.48 8.41 -4.76
CA VAL A 29 -0.83 9.32 -3.80
C VAL A 29 -0.76 10.75 -4.34
N LYS A 30 -0.30 10.93 -5.58
CA LYS A 30 -0.23 12.26 -6.22
C LYS A 30 -1.60 12.92 -6.36
N LYS A 31 -2.62 12.14 -6.70
CA LYS A 31 -4.00 12.62 -6.85
C LYS A 31 -4.74 12.77 -5.52
N LYS A 32 -4.10 12.40 -4.39
CA LYS A 32 -4.74 12.30 -3.07
C LYS A 32 -5.99 11.41 -3.09
N ASP A 33 -5.98 10.38 -3.93
CA ASP A 33 -7.06 9.39 -3.99
C ASP A 33 -6.85 8.28 -2.96
N LEU A 34 -7.38 8.54 -1.77
CA LEU A 34 -7.27 7.67 -0.60
C LEU A 34 -7.97 6.32 -0.81
N ASN A 35 -9.09 6.30 -1.54
CA ASN A 35 -9.83 5.07 -1.82
C ASN A 35 -9.02 4.14 -2.73
N THR A 36 -8.45 4.68 -3.79
CA THR A 36 -7.61 3.93 -4.72
C THR A 36 -6.33 3.45 -4.02
N ALA A 37 -5.70 4.31 -3.21
CA ALA A 37 -4.52 3.94 -2.43
C ALA A 37 -4.82 2.76 -1.46
N ILE A 38 -5.94 2.81 -0.73
CA ILE A 38 -6.36 1.70 0.16
C ILE A 38 -6.63 0.42 -0.64
N ALA A 39 -7.35 0.52 -1.76
CA ALA A 39 -7.67 -0.64 -2.59
C ALA A 39 -6.39 -1.35 -3.06
N ILE A 40 -5.40 -0.58 -3.54
CA ILE A 40 -4.10 -1.10 -3.97
C ILE A 40 -3.36 -1.74 -2.79
N LEU A 41 -3.29 -1.08 -1.64
CA LEU A 41 -2.63 -1.63 -0.45
C LEU A 41 -3.30 -2.94 0.03
N LYS A 42 -4.61 -3.08 -0.11
CA LYS A 42 -5.30 -4.35 0.16
C LYS A 42 -4.92 -5.47 -0.81
N THR A 43 -4.60 -5.14 -2.06
CA THR A 43 -4.19 -6.14 -3.06
C THR A 43 -2.81 -6.77 -2.80
N ILE A 44 -1.94 -6.07 -2.07
CA ILE A 44 -0.60 -6.55 -1.69
C ILE A 44 -0.56 -7.24 -0.32
N GLU A 45 -1.72 -7.68 0.17
CA GLU A 45 -1.90 -8.44 1.41
C GLU A 45 -1.17 -7.82 2.63
N ILE A 46 -1.19 -6.48 2.74
CA ILE A 46 -0.75 -5.82 3.97
C ILE A 46 -1.96 -5.68 4.91
N GLY A 47 -1.78 -6.03 6.18
CA GLY A 47 -2.85 -5.90 7.18
C GLY A 47 -3.25 -4.44 7.40
N ASP A 48 -4.50 -4.20 7.82
CA ASP A 48 -5.07 -2.85 7.99
C ASP A 48 -4.24 -1.91 8.89
N GLY A 49 -3.51 -2.46 9.87
CA GLY A 49 -2.58 -1.68 10.70
C GLY A 49 -1.43 -1.08 9.89
N ASN A 50 -0.88 -1.83 8.93
CA ASN A 50 0.17 -1.35 8.03
C ASN A 50 -0.40 -0.36 7.00
N ILE A 51 -1.63 -0.56 6.52
CA ILE A 51 -2.30 0.37 5.60
C ILE A 51 -2.36 1.77 6.22
N LYS A 52 -2.82 1.87 7.48
CA LYS A 52 -2.87 3.16 8.20
C LYS A 52 -1.48 3.78 8.37
N ALA A 53 -0.47 2.98 8.71
CA ALA A 53 0.90 3.46 8.89
C ALA A 53 1.48 4.04 7.57
N VAL A 54 1.25 3.35 6.46
CA VAL A 54 1.68 3.79 5.11
C VAL A 54 0.98 5.07 4.71
N LEU A 55 -0.35 5.13 4.84
CA LEU A 55 -1.12 6.33 4.51
C LEU A 55 -0.72 7.53 5.38
N LYS A 56 -0.40 7.31 6.67
CA LYS A 56 0.15 8.35 7.53
C LYS A 56 1.51 8.84 7.04
N TYR A 57 2.41 7.91 6.68
CA TYR A 57 3.74 8.25 6.16
C TYR A 57 3.67 9.03 4.84
N ASP A 58 2.77 8.64 3.93
CA ASP A 58 2.51 9.31 2.65
C ASP A 58 1.75 10.64 2.79
N GLY A 59 1.37 11.03 4.01
CA GLY A 59 0.71 12.31 4.31
C GLY A 59 -0.78 12.36 3.95
N PHE A 60 -1.42 11.21 3.77
CA PHE A 60 -2.87 11.10 3.56
C PHE A 60 -3.67 11.31 4.83
N ILE A 61 -3.10 10.94 5.98
CA ILE A 61 -3.76 11.05 7.28
C ILE A 61 -2.86 11.87 8.20
N VAL A 62 -3.32 13.07 8.54
CA VAL A 62 -2.80 13.81 9.70
C VAL A 62 -3.63 13.37 10.90
N GLU A 63 -2.96 12.85 11.94
CA GLU A 63 -3.61 12.76 13.24
C GLU A 63 -3.80 14.20 13.72
N ASP A 64 -5.05 14.65 13.76
CA ASP A 64 -5.45 15.84 14.51
C ASP A 64 -5.13 15.54 15.98
N SER A 65 -4.03 16.13 16.48
CA SER A 65 -3.66 16.15 17.90
C SER A 65 -3.81 17.56 18.43
#